data_AF-A0A1I4MFF2-F1
#
_entry.id   AF-A0A1I4MFF2-F1
#
_cell.length_a   1.000
_cell.length_b   1.000
_cell.length_c   1.000
_cell.angle_alpha   90.00
_cell.angle_beta   90.00
_cell.angle_gamma   90.00
#
_symmetry.space_group_name_H-M   'P 1'
#
loop_
_entity.id
_entity.type
_entity.pdbx_description
1 polymer ?
#
loop_
_entity_poly.entity_id
_entity_poly.type
_entity_poly.pdbx_seq_one_letter_code
_entity_poly.pdbx_strand_id
1 'polypeptide(L)' 'MIRLFETLAARHPASESVTVVLDNARYNRSRALKAWLDQPGCRLRLVDLPSYAPNLNLIERFRRFMKRTVLFN' A
#
# COMPACT_ATOMS: atom_id res chain seq x y z
N MET A 1 -2.62 3.62 -8.68
CA MET A 1 -2.48 3.92 -7.23
C MET A 1 -3.73 4.60 -6.65
N ILE A 2 -4.14 5.78 -7.15
CA ILE A 2 -5.23 6.56 -6.54
C ILE A 2 -6.55 5.79 -6.44
N ARG A 3 -7.02 5.16 -7.55
CA ARG A 3 -8.23 4.33 -7.56
C ARG A 3 -8.25 3.21 -6.51
N LEU A 4 -7.07 2.61 -6.26
CA LEU A 4 -6.93 1.58 -5.23
C LEU A 4 -7.16 2.18 -3.83
N PHE A 5 -6.60 3.37 -3.58
CA PHE A 5 -6.76 4.06 -2.29
C PHE A 5 -8.18 4.60 -2.08
N GLU A 6 -8.86 5.06 -3.13
CA GLU A 6 -10.30 5.38 -3.06
C GLU A 6 -11.11 4.14 -2.68
N THR A 7 -10.85 3.01 -3.34
CA THR A 7 -11.52 1.73 -3.03
C THR A 7 -11.23 1.28 -1.58
N LEU A 8 -9.99 1.46 -1.13
CA LEU A 8 -9.57 1.14 0.24
C LEU A 8 -10.34 2.00 1.25
N ALA A 9 -10.41 3.31 1.04
CA ALA A 9 -11.14 4.23 1.90
C ALA A 9 -12.64 3.91 1.96
N ALA A 10 -13.23 3.51 0.83
CA ALA A 10 -14.64 3.14 0.72
C ALA A 10 -14.95 1.81 1.43
N ARG A 11 -14.02 0.85 1.42
CA ARG A 11 -14.16 -0.44 2.13
C ARG A 11 -13.99 -0.32 3.64
N HIS A 12 -13.35 0.73 4.11
CA HIS A 12 -13.12 1.00 5.53
C HIS A 12 -13.76 2.34 5.96
N PRO A 13 -15.10 2.46 5.91
CA PRO A 13 -15.78 3.73 6.20
C PRO A 13 -15.70 4.14 7.67
N ALA A 14 -15.67 3.18 8.59
CA ALA A 14 -15.66 3.42 10.03
C ALA A 14 -14.26 3.71 10.61
N SER A 15 -13.19 3.52 9.82
CA SER A 15 -11.81 3.73 10.31
C SER A 15 -11.44 5.21 10.27
N GLU A 16 -11.05 5.79 11.40
CA GLU A 16 -10.59 7.18 11.46
C GLU A 16 -9.32 7.41 10.63
N SER A 17 -8.45 6.40 10.57
CA SER A 17 -7.27 6.40 9.72
C SER A 17 -6.97 5.02 9.14
N VAL A 18 -6.36 4.99 7.95
CA VAL A 18 -5.92 3.74 7.30
C VAL A 18 -4.46 3.86 6.92
N THR A 19 -3.61 3.10 7.61
CA THR A 19 -2.17 3.07 7.33
C THR A 19 -1.87 2.08 6.22
N VAL A 20 -1.17 2.53 5.19
CA VAL A 20 -0.72 1.72 4.06
C VAL A 20 0.81 1.72 4.03
N VAL A 21 1.38 0.53 4.16
CA VAL A 21 2.82 0.31 4.06
C VAL A 21 3.20 0.11 2.59
N LEU A 22 4.14 0.90 2.09
CA LEU A 22 4.58 0.88 0.69
C LEU A 22 6.04 0.44 0.58
N ASP A 23 6.34 -0.33 -0.47
CA ASP A 23 7.71 -0.58 -0.88
C ASP A 23 8.27 0.63 -1.66
N ASN A 24 9.58 0.62 -1.89
CA ASN A 24 10.29 1.75 -2.49
C ASN A 24 10.08 1.90 -4.03
N ALA A 25 9.06 1.28 -4.61
CA ALA A 25 8.75 1.41 -6.02
C ALA A 25 8.54 2.87 -6.46
N ARG A 26 9.11 3.23 -7.61
CA ARG A 26 9.11 4.61 -8.14
C ARG A 26 7.71 5.20 -8.30
N TYR A 27 6.71 4.40 -8.66
CA TYR A 27 5.34 4.88 -8.87
C TYR A 27 4.64 5.31 -7.56
N ASN A 28 5.09 4.83 -6.40
CA ASN A 28 4.58 5.26 -5.09
C ASN A 28 4.97 6.72 -4.75
N ARG A 29 5.98 7.26 -5.45
CA ARG A 29 6.48 8.63 -5.23
C ARG A 29 5.95 9.66 -6.23
N SER A 30 4.90 9.34 -6.96
CA SER A 30 4.28 10.24 -7.95
C SER A 30 3.81 11.56 -7.31
N ARG A 31 4.08 12.68 -7.97
CA ARG A 31 3.58 14.01 -7.56
C ARG A 31 2.05 14.04 -7.49
N ALA A 32 1.38 13.39 -8.45
CA ALA A 32 -0.08 13.31 -8.48
C ALA A 32 -0.63 12.57 -7.25
N LEU A 33 0.08 11.52 -6.79
CA LEU A 33 -0.32 10.78 -5.61
C LEU A 33 -0.17 11.63 -4.34
N LYS A 34 0.92 12.38 -4.22
CA LYS A 34 1.14 13.32 -3.11
C LYS A 34 0.06 14.39 -3.06
N ALA A 35 -0.25 15.01 -4.20
CA ALA A 35 -1.31 16.02 -4.29
C ALA A 35 -2.69 15.46 -3.91
N TRP A 36 -2.98 14.20 -4.25
CA TRP A 36 -4.22 13.54 -3.86
C TRP A 36 -4.28 13.25 -2.35
N LEU A 37 -3.17 12.85 -1.73
CA LEU A 37 -3.10 12.59 -0.28
C LEU A 37 -3.23 13.85 0.57
N ASP A 38 -2.81 15.00 0.03
CA ASP A 38 -2.88 16.31 0.70
C ASP A 38 -4.31 16.89 0.73
N GLN A 39 -5.25 16.27 0.02
CA GLN A 39 -6.64 16.74 0.00
C GLN A 39 -7.29 16.65 1.39
N PRO A 40 -8.09 17.66 1.77
CA PRO A 40 -8.81 17.65 3.04
C PRO A 40 -9.76 16.45 3.10
N GLY A 41 -9.78 15.76 4.24
CA GLY A 41 -10.59 14.56 4.46
C GLY A 41 -9.91 13.25 4.02
N CYS A 42 -8.67 13.28 3.54
CA CYS A 42 -7.91 12.06 3.27
C CYS A 42 -7.49 11.36 4.58
N ARG A 43 -8.10 10.20 4.85
CA ARG A 43 -7.85 9.37 6.04
C ARG A 43 -6.66 8.40 5.87
N LEU A 44 -6.09 8.32 4.67
CA LEU A 44 -4.95 7.43 4.43
C LEU A 44 -3.67 8.01 5.01
N ARG A 45 -2.83 7.13 5.54
CA ARG A 45 -1.47 7.44 6.01
C ARG A 45 -0.51 6.49 5.31
N LEU A 46 0.41 7.01 4.52
CA LEU A 46 1.40 6.19 3.83
C LEU A 46 2.66 6.07 4.70
N VAL A 47 3.20 4.85 4.78
CA VAL A 47 4.48 4.56 5.44
C VAL A 47 5.39 3.88 4.44
N ASP A 48 6.47 4.56 4.05
CA ASP A 48 7.51 3.98 3.21
C ASP A 48 8.41 3.05 4.03
N LEU A 49 8.70 1.87 3.48
CA LEU A 49 9.68 0.96 4.07
C LEU A 49 11.11 1.45 3.85
N PRO A 50 12.05 1.15 4.78
CA PRO A 50 13.46 1.43 4.57
C PRO A 50 14.00 0.64 3.37
N SER A 51 14.99 1.22 2.69
CA SER A 51 15.63 0.61 1.53
C SER A 51 16.20 -0.77 1.87
N TYR A 52 16.02 -1.72 0.96
CA TYR A 52 16.53 -3.10 1.08
C TYR A 52 16.05 -3.87 2.33
N ALA A 53 14.85 -3.57 2.85
CA ALA A 53 14.23 -4.31 3.96
C ALA A 53 13.03 -5.18 3.52
N PRO A 54 13.22 -6.19 2.65
CA PRO A 54 12.14 -7.05 2.15
C PRO A 54 11.47 -7.88 3.26
N ASN A 55 12.20 -8.15 4.34
CA ASN A 55 11.70 -8.86 5.53
C ASN A 55 10.57 -8.11 6.25
N LEU A 56 10.51 -6.77 6.11
CA LEU A 56 9.45 -5.94 6.67
C LEU A 56 8.23 -5.86 5.76
N ASN A 57 8.35 -6.27 4.50
CA ASN A 57 7.27 -6.23 3.53
C ASN A 57 6.41 -7.49 3.56
N LEU A 58 5.31 -7.47 4.34
CA LEU A 58 4.42 -8.62 4.51
C LEU A 58 3.90 -9.20 3.19
N ILE A 59 3.72 -8.38 2.14
CA ILE A 59 3.25 -8.87 0.85
C ILE A 59 4.24 -9.83 0.20
N GLU A 60 5.54 -9.72 0.47
CA GLU A 60 6.53 -10.63 -0.09
C GLU A 60 6.41 -12.04 0.50
N ARG A 61 6.10 -12.14 1.80
CA ARG A 61 5.78 -13.41 2.44
C ARG A 61 4.54 -14.03 1.83
N PHE A 62 3.49 -13.23 1.62
CA PHE A 62 2.26 -13.69 0.99
C PHE A 62 2.49 -14.14 -0.46
N ARG A 63 3.24 -13.37 -1.27
CA ARG A 63 3.61 -13.77 -2.64
C ARG A 63 4.41 -15.07 -2.66
N ARG A 64 5.33 -15.27 -1.71
CA ARG A 64 6.09 -16.53 -1.58
C ARG A 64 5.16 -17.70 -1.30
N PHE A 65 4.21 -17.53 -0.38
CA PHE A 65 3.18 -18.53 -0.10
C PHE A 65 2.36 -18.84 -1.35
N MET A 66 1.79 -17.82 -2.01
CA MET A 66 1.01 -17.98 -3.24
C MET A 66 1.78 -18.73 -4.33
N LYS A 67 3.06 -18.39 -4.56
CA LYS A 67 3.89 -19.11 -5.54
C LYS A 67 3.99 -20.59 -5.20
N ARG A 68 4.28 -20.94 -3.94
CA ARG A 68 4.36 -22.33 -3.47
C ARG A 68 3.04 -23.09 -3.65
N THR A 69 1.92 -22.46 -3.32
CA THR A 69 0.60 -23.13 -3.30
C THR A 69 -0.04 -23.22 -4.69
N VAL A 70 0.17 -22.23 -5.56
CA VAL A 70 -0.55 -22.12 -6.84
C VAL A 70 0.29 -22.55 -8.04
N LEU A 71 1.59 -22.21 -8.06
CA LEU A 71 2.44 -22.47 -9.23
C LEU A 71 3.21 -23.78 -9.15
N PHE A 72 3.44 -24.30 -7.95
CA PHE A 72 4.18 -25.55 -7.73
C PHE A 72 3.25 -26.70 -7.29
N ASN A 73 1.96 -26.58 -7.55
CA ASN A 73 0.97 -27.65 -7.42
C ASN A 73 0.74 -28.33 -8.76
#